data_AF-A0A1M5ANT4-F1
#
_entry.id   AF-A0A1M5ANT4-F1
#
_cell.length_a   1.000
_cell.length_b   1.000
_cell.length_c   1.000
_cell.angle_alpha   90.00
_cell.angle_beta   90.00
_cell.angle_gamma   90.00
#
_symmetry.space_group_name_H-M   'P 1'
#
loop_
_entity.id
_entity.type
_entity.pdbx_description
1 polymer ?
#
loop_
_entity_poly.entity_id
_entity_poly.type
_entity_poly.pdbx_seq_one_letter_code
_entity_poly.pdbx_strand_id
1 'polypeptide(L)'
;MIKYLKISIALAFAALVLLFLYVEFGGKFIIGNSDKRMIHHEIRSREKLPENFTNFYNTLYPNALHENSWHLLLQSVINKNNQRKECPCNITAFQLTPILAIKGKKSIDQFVVARYLEHHYRQEECLSFNFSHFDFLENRKGISNLSQSLFKKDIKDLQSIEMAEIVSLYENPVKNNRFRNPERAKTRAKFLNQVYNNNLKNNK
;
A
#
# COMPACT_ATOMS: atom_id res chain seq x y z
N MET A 1 -45.55 2.66 18.98
CA MET A 1 -44.41 1.75 18.74
C MET A 1 -43.83 1.89 17.33
N ILE A 2 -44.62 1.72 16.26
CA ILE A 2 -44.16 1.83 14.85
C ILE A 2 -43.59 3.22 14.49
N LYS A 3 -44.14 4.32 15.02
CA LYS A 3 -43.64 5.69 14.78
C LYS A 3 -42.22 5.90 15.30
N TYR A 4 -41.92 5.42 16.51
CA TYR A 4 -40.60 5.54 17.11
C TYR A 4 -39.56 4.64 16.43
N LEU A 5 -39.96 3.46 15.95
CA LEU A 5 -39.12 2.58 15.14
C LEU A 5 -38.73 3.21 13.80
N LYS A 6 -39.66 3.89 13.12
CA LYS A 6 -39.35 4.61 11.87
C LYS A 6 -38.35 5.74 12.10
N ILE A 7 -38.51 6.49 13.20
CA ILE A 7 -37.58 7.58 13.56
C ILE A 7 -36.20 7.02 13.90
N SER A 8 -36.11 5.92 14.66
CA SER A 8 -34.81 5.32 15.00
C SER A 8 -34.07 4.79 13.77
N ILE A 9 -34.79 4.15 12.83
CA ILE A 9 -34.22 3.70 11.55
C ILE A 9 -33.71 4.89 10.73
N ALA A 10 -34.49 5.98 10.65
CA ALA A 10 -34.08 7.18 9.92
C ALA A 10 -32.82 7.83 10.52
N LEU A 11 -32.75 7.91 11.85
CA LEU A 11 -31.57 8.43 12.56
C LEU A 11 -30.33 7.54 12.35
N ALA A 12 -30.49 6.22 12.40
CA ALA A 12 -29.41 5.29 12.13
C ALA A 12 -28.89 5.42 10.68
N PHE A 13 -29.80 5.55 9.71
CA PHE A 13 -29.43 5.78 8.32
C PHE A 13 -28.70 7.11 8.13
N ALA A 14 -29.20 8.20 8.72
CA ALA A 14 -28.53 9.50 8.68
C ALA A 14 -27.12 9.44 9.30
N ALA A 15 -26.96 8.73 10.42
CA ALA A 15 -25.66 8.53 11.05
C ALA A 15 -24.69 7.74 10.15
N LEU A 16 -25.16 6.70 9.47
CA LEU A 16 -24.36 5.95 8.49
C LEU A 16 -23.93 6.80 7.30
N VAL A 17 -24.83 7.65 6.79
CA VAL A 17 -24.50 8.60 5.71
C VAL A 17 -23.45 9.60 6.17
N LEU A 18 -23.58 10.17 7.37
CA LEU A 18 -22.58 11.08 7.93
C LEU A 18 -21.23 10.41 8.13
N LEU A 19 -21.22 9.16 8.62
CA LEU A 19 -20.00 8.37 8.76
C LEU A 19 -19.34 8.11 7.40
N PHE A 20 -20.12 7.74 6.39
CA PHE A 20 -19.62 7.52 5.04
C PHE A 20 -19.01 8.80 4.45
N LEU A 21 -19.69 9.94 4.58
CA LEU A 21 -19.17 11.25 4.15
C LEU A 21 -17.89 11.63 4.89
N TYR A 22 -17.81 11.36 6.19
CA TYR A 22 -16.57 11.55 6.96
C TYR A 22 -15.45 10.68 6.44
N VAL A 23 -15.71 9.41 6.13
CA VAL A 23 -14.68 8.51 5.58
C VAL A 23 -14.21 8.96 4.20
N GLU A 24 -15.11 9.37 3.31
CA GLU A 24 -14.75 9.78 1.95
C GLU A 24 -14.05 11.15 1.90
N PHE A 25 -14.50 12.12 2.69
CA PHE A 25 -14.09 13.51 2.54
C PHE A 25 -13.43 14.11 3.79
N GLY A 26 -13.47 13.42 4.93
CA GLY A 26 -12.92 13.89 6.21
C GLY A 26 -11.43 14.23 6.11
N GLY A 27 -10.68 13.55 5.26
CA GLY A 27 -9.26 13.82 5.00
C GLY A 27 -8.97 15.26 4.59
N LYS A 28 -9.89 15.91 3.87
CA LYS A 28 -9.75 17.33 3.51
C LYS A 28 -9.79 18.25 4.72
N PHE A 29 -10.46 17.85 5.80
CA PHE A 29 -10.66 18.64 7.01
C PHE A 29 -9.66 18.29 8.11
N ILE A 30 -9.32 17.00 8.29
CA ILE A 30 -8.42 16.55 9.36
C ILE A 30 -6.94 16.77 9.05
N ILE A 31 -6.55 16.78 7.77
CA ILE A 31 -5.16 16.98 7.35
C ILE A 31 -4.90 18.48 7.19
N GLY A 32 -3.87 18.99 7.88
CA GLY A 32 -3.45 20.39 7.81
C GLY A 32 -2.89 20.78 6.43
N ASN A 33 -2.90 22.08 6.11
CA ASN A 33 -2.40 22.57 4.81
C ASN A 33 -0.88 22.42 4.65
N SER A 34 -0.11 22.43 5.75
CA SER A 34 1.32 22.07 5.73
C SER A 34 1.50 20.61 5.32
N ASP A 35 0.75 19.72 5.96
CA ASP A 35 0.82 18.28 5.75
C ASP A 35 0.39 17.89 4.35
N LYS A 36 -0.67 18.51 3.81
CA LYS A 36 -1.07 18.31 2.40
C LYS A 36 0.04 18.67 1.43
N ARG A 37 0.75 19.79 1.68
CA ARG A 37 1.89 20.22 0.86
C ARG A 37 3.07 19.27 0.98
N MET A 38 3.37 18.80 2.20
CA MET A 38 4.38 17.78 2.45
C MET A 38 4.06 16.49 1.70
N ILE A 39 2.85 15.94 1.85
CA ILE A 39 2.40 14.73 1.14
C ILE A 39 2.54 14.91 -0.37
N HIS A 40 2.08 16.05 -0.89
CA HIS A 40 2.17 16.34 -2.31
C HIS A 40 3.60 16.36 -2.82
N HIS A 41 4.49 17.07 -2.12
CA HIS A 41 5.90 17.10 -2.46
C HIS A 41 6.52 15.70 -2.40
N GLU A 42 6.33 14.98 -1.29
CA GLU A 42 6.90 13.66 -1.04
C GLU A 42 6.46 12.60 -2.04
N ILE A 43 5.20 12.64 -2.52
CA ILE A 43 4.71 11.66 -3.50
C ILE A 43 5.10 12.07 -4.93
N ARG A 44 4.97 13.35 -5.29
CA ARG A 44 5.16 13.81 -6.68
C ARG A 44 6.62 14.06 -7.06
N SER A 45 7.50 14.33 -6.10
CA SER A 45 8.92 14.57 -6.37
C SER A 45 9.73 13.29 -6.61
N ARG A 46 9.12 12.12 -6.46
CA ARG A 46 9.81 10.83 -6.53
C ARG A 46 9.87 10.32 -7.96
N GLU A 47 10.98 9.66 -8.26
CA GLU A 47 11.11 8.91 -9.50
C GLU A 47 10.06 7.79 -9.52
N LYS A 48 9.39 7.65 -10.66
CA LYS A 48 8.39 6.59 -10.84
C LYS A 48 9.10 5.25 -10.97
N LEU A 49 8.53 4.22 -10.38
CA LEU A 49 9.01 2.86 -10.60
C LEU A 49 8.93 2.51 -12.09
N PRO A 50 9.94 1.82 -12.64
CA PRO A 50 9.91 1.39 -14.03
C PRO A 50 8.83 0.33 -14.26
N GLU A 51 8.37 0.26 -15.51
CA GLU A 51 7.21 -0.54 -15.89
C GLU A 51 7.38 -2.04 -15.59
N ASN A 52 8.59 -2.58 -15.77
CA ASN A 52 8.90 -3.98 -15.45
C ASN A 52 8.59 -4.32 -13.98
N PHE A 53 8.91 -3.41 -13.06
CA PHE A 53 8.69 -3.61 -11.62
C PHE A 53 7.23 -3.41 -11.26
N THR A 54 6.55 -2.40 -11.80
CA THR A 54 5.12 -2.19 -11.56
C THR A 54 4.27 -3.34 -12.11
N ASN A 55 4.60 -3.85 -13.31
CA ASN A 55 3.93 -4.99 -13.92
C ASN A 55 4.19 -6.27 -13.13
N PHE A 56 5.43 -6.48 -12.68
CA PHE A 56 5.77 -7.59 -11.79
C PHE A 56 4.93 -7.55 -10.50
N TYR A 57 4.88 -6.38 -9.85
CA TYR A 57 4.15 -6.20 -8.60
C TYR A 57 2.64 -6.40 -8.76
N ASN A 58 2.02 -5.85 -9.81
CA ASN A 58 0.58 -6.03 -10.07
C ASN A 58 0.23 -7.47 -10.49
N THR A 59 1.17 -8.18 -11.12
CA THR A 59 1.00 -9.61 -11.42
C THR A 59 1.13 -10.46 -10.16
N LEU A 60 2.05 -10.11 -9.25
CA LEU A 60 2.26 -10.80 -7.98
C LEU A 60 1.07 -10.59 -7.02
N TYR A 61 0.55 -9.37 -6.95
CA TYR A 61 -0.62 -8.97 -6.17
C TYR A 61 -1.70 -8.43 -7.13
N PRO A 62 -2.60 -9.30 -7.64
CA PRO A 62 -3.64 -8.90 -8.57
C PRO A 62 -4.45 -7.72 -8.05
N ASN A 63 -4.76 -6.79 -8.96
CA ASN A 63 -5.54 -5.57 -8.72
C ASN A 63 -4.93 -4.55 -7.75
N ALA A 64 -3.70 -4.76 -7.24
CA ALA A 64 -3.09 -3.83 -6.30
C ALA A 64 -2.92 -2.41 -6.86
N LEU A 65 -2.78 -2.25 -8.19
CA LEU A 65 -2.66 -0.95 -8.84
C LEU A 65 -3.99 -0.31 -9.27
N HIS A 66 -5.12 -1.02 -9.12
CA HIS A 66 -6.42 -0.56 -9.61
C HIS A 66 -7.48 -0.45 -8.51
N GLU A 67 -7.43 -1.33 -7.53
CA GLU A 67 -8.37 -1.33 -6.41
C GLU A 67 -8.04 -0.25 -5.38
N ASN A 68 -9.04 0.06 -4.56
CA ASN A 68 -8.93 1.03 -3.49
C ASN A 68 -9.15 0.37 -2.12
N SER A 69 -8.99 1.17 -1.08
CA SER A 69 -9.06 0.73 0.32
C SER A 69 -10.43 0.16 0.70
N TRP A 70 -11.52 0.59 0.04
CA TRP A 70 -12.84 -0.02 0.26
C TRP A 70 -12.91 -1.44 -0.27
N HIS A 71 -12.37 -1.69 -1.45
CA HIS A 71 -12.34 -3.04 -2.01
C HIS A 71 -11.58 -4.00 -1.10
N LEU A 72 -10.41 -3.56 -0.61
CA LEU A 72 -9.61 -4.29 0.37
C LEU A 72 -10.41 -4.62 1.65
N LEU A 73 -11.13 -3.63 2.18
CA LEU A 73 -11.96 -3.80 3.38
C LEU A 73 -13.12 -4.78 3.13
N LEU A 74 -13.88 -4.58 2.05
CA LEU A 74 -15.01 -5.43 1.68
C LEU A 74 -14.57 -6.88 1.46
N GLN A 75 -13.48 -7.09 0.71
CA GLN A 75 -12.94 -8.42 0.51
C GLN A 75 -12.48 -9.06 1.82
N SER A 76 -11.99 -8.29 2.80
CA SER A 76 -11.56 -8.83 4.10
C SER A 76 -12.75 -9.30 4.95
N VAL A 77 -13.93 -8.72 4.74
CA VAL A 77 -15.19 -9.12 5.40
C VAL A 77 -15.83 -10.32 4.69
N ILE A 78 -15.88 -10.30 3.36
CA ILE A 78 -16.60 -11.29 2.55
C ILE A 78 -15.78 -12.56 2.33
N ASN A 79 -14.48 -12.43 2.04
CA ASN A 79 -13.65 -13.56 1.60
C ASN A 79 -12.37 -13.67 2.42
N LYS A 80 -12.35 -14.64 3.34
CA LYS A 80 -11.19 -14.96 4.19
C LYS A 80 -10.05 -15.69 3.45
N ASN A 81 -10.13 -15.89 2.13
CA ASN A 81 -9.07 -16.59 1.42
C ASN A 81 -7.72 -15.84 1.51
N ASN A 82 -6.68 -16.65 1.71
CA ASN A 82 -5.30 -16.32 2.10
C ASN A 82 -4.46 -15.50 1.12
N GLN A 83 -5.03 -14.98 0.02
CA GLN A 83 -4.25 -14.14 -0.88
C GLN A 83 -4.00 -12.79 -0.20
N ARG A 84 -2.71 -12.42 -0.10
CA ARG A 84 -2.27 -11.13 0.43
C ARG A 84 -2.79 -10.04 -0.52
N LYS A 85 -3.76 -9.26 -0.03
CA LYS A 85 -4.33 -8.13 -0.75
C LYS A 85 -3.52 -6.89 -0.39
N GLU A 86 -3.01 -6.18 -1.39
CA GLU A 86 -2.22 -4.96 -1.18
C GLU A 86 -2.93 -3.77 -1.83
N CYS A 87 -2.99 -2.65 -1.10
CA CYS A 87 -3.41 -1.36 -1.63
C CYS A 87 -2.28 -0.37 -1.32
N PRO A 88 -1.49 0.05 -2.33
CA PRO A 88 -0.34 0.93 -2.13
C PRO A 88 -0.67 2.22 -1.37
N CYS A 89 -1.76 2.90 -1.70
CA CYS A 89 -2.16 4.13 -1.00
C CYS A 89 -2.62 3.87 0.44
N ASN A 90 -3.21 2.71 0.74
CA ASN A 90 -3.49 2.33 2.13
C ASN A 90 -2.20 2.12 2.93
N ILE A 91 -1.19 1.49 2.32
CA ILE A 91 0.13 1.33 2.94
C ILE A 91 0.80 2.69 3.14
N THR A 92 0.75 3.57 2.14
CA THR A 92 1.24 4.95 2.23
C THR A 92 0.55 5.70 3.36
N ALA A 93 -0.77 5.57 3.50
CA ALA A 93 -1.51 6.16 4.61
C ALA A 93 -1.07 5.61 5.96
N PHE A 94 -0.82 4.30 6.07
CA PHE A 94 -0.27 3.69 7.29
C PHE A 94 1.09 4.28 7.67
N GLN A 95 1.97 4.51 6.69
CA GLN A 95 3.29 5.12 6.91
C GLN A 95 3.21 6.60 7.29
N LEU A 96 2.29 7.35 6.67
CA LEU A 96 2.17 8.80 6.86
C LEU A 96 1.38 9.19 8.11
N THR A 97 0.29 8.50 8.43
CA THR A 97 -0.62 8.89 9.53
C THR A 97 0.09 9.14 10.87
N PRO A 98 1.11 8.36 11.29
CA PRO A 98 1.88 8.65 12.49
C PRO A 98 2.57 10.01 12.50
N ILE A 99 3.04 10.50 11.34
CA ILE A 99 3.78 11.77 11.22
C ILE A 99 2.88 12.99 10.98
N LEU A 100 1.63 12.81 10.55
CA LEU A 100 0.69 13.92 10.30
C LEU A 100 0.27 14.61 11.61
N ALA A 101 0.06 15.92 11.58
CA ALA A 101 -0.38 16.72 12.72
C ALA A 101 -1.90 16.67 12.93
N ILE A 102 -2.49 15.46 12.96
CA ILE A 102 -3.92 15.25 13.19
C ILE A 102 -4.22 15.32 14.69
N LYS A 103 -5.16 16.19 15.09
CA LYS A 103 -5.56 16.35 16.50
C LYS A 103 -6.40 15.16 16.96
N GLY A 104 -5.97 14.49 18.03
CA GLY A 104 -6.73 13.40 18.66
C GLY A 104 -6.87 12.17 17.76
N LYS A 105 -5.77 11.73 17.14
CA LYS A 105 -5.70 10.58 16.21
C LYS A 105 -6.46 9.36 16.70
N LYS A 106 -7.29 8.80 15.83
CA LYS A 106 -8.04 7.56 16.01
C LYS A 106 -7.65 6.55 14.94
N SER A 107 -7.92 5.27 15.19
CA SER A 107 -7.62 4.20 14.22
C SER A 107 -8.30 4.39 12.87
N ILE A 108 -9.50 5.00 12.84
CA ILE A 108 -10.22 5.28 11.59
C ILE A 108 -9.53 6.35 10.73
N ASP A 109 -8.72 7.23 11.33
CA ASP A 109 -8.09 8.34 10.62
C ASP A 109 -7.07 7.84 9.59
N GLN A 110 -6.43 6.69 9.82
CA GLN A 110 -5.57 6.06 8.82
C GLN A 110 -6.37 5.72 7.54
N PHE A 111 -7.59 5.19 7.70
CA PHE A 111 -8.45 4.88 6.56
C PHE A 111 -8.95 6.16 5.88
N VAL A 112 -9.30 7.19 6.66
CA VAL A 112 -9.67 8.51 6.12
C VAL A 112 -8.51 9.14 5.32
N VAL A 113 -7.26 9.00 5.80
CA VAL A 113 -6.05 9.43 5.08
C VAL A 113 -5.86 8.58 3.82
N ALA A 114 -6.08 7.27 3.87
CA ALA A 114 -6.03 6.41 2.68
C ALA A 114 -7.03 6.86 1.60
N ARG A 115 -8.28 7.16 2.00
CA ARG A 115 -9.29 7.73 1.08
C ARG A 115 -8.84 9.07 0.52
N TYR A 116 -8.28 9.95 1.34
CA TYR A 116 -7.71 11.21 0.85
C TYR A 116 -6.62 10.98 -0.19
N LEU A 117 -5.68 10.06 0.04
CA LEU A 117 -4.63 9.75 -0.92
C LEU A 117 -5.20 9.21 -2.23
N GLU A 118 -6.15 8.27 -2.17
CA GLU A 118 -6.78 7.67 -3.35
C GLU A 118 -7.59 8.66 -4.19
N HIS A 119 -8.09 9.74 -3.58
CA HIS A 119 -8.75 10.83 -4.31
C HIS A 119 -7.78 11.78 -5.04
N HIS A 120 -6.47 11.77 -4.71
CA HIS A 120 -5.49 12.74 -5.24
C HIS A 120 -4.30 12.12 -5.95
N TYR A 121 -4.05 10.82 -5.73
CA TYR A 121 -2.90 10.09 -6.25
C TYR A 121 -3.33 8.74 -6.77
N ARG A 122 -2.63 8.27 -7.80
CA ARG A 122 -2.82 6.92 -8.31
C ARG A 122 -2.09 5.90 -7.42
N GLN A 123 -2.53 4.65 -7.46
CA GLN A 123 -1.88 3.56 -6.71
C GLN A 123 -0.39 3.40 -7.12
N GLU A 124 -0.03 3.65 -8.38
CA GLU A 124 1.36 3.57 -8.82
C GLU A 124 2.25 4.68 -8.22
N GLU A 125 1.67 5.86 -7.97
CA GLU A 125 2.38 6.97 -7.30
C GLU A 125 2.61 6.63 -5.82
N CYS A 126 1.59 6.10 -5.15
CA CYS A 126 1.71 5.60 -3.78
C CYS A 126 2.72 4.45 -3.69
N LEU A 127 2.72 3.52 -4.65
CA LEU A 127 3.69 2.41 -4.70
C LEU A 127 5.12 2.94 -4.87
N SER A 128 5.32 3.91 -5.77
CA SER A 128 6.62 4.54 -6.00
C SER A 128 7.12 5.25 -4.74
N PHE A 129 6.24 5.98 -4.04
CA PHE A 129 6.55 6.57 -2.74
C PHE A 129 7.00 5.50 -1.73
N ASN A 130 6.20 4.43 -1.58
CA ASN A 130 6.47 3.37 -0.62
C ASN A 130 7.87 2.75 -0.83
N PHE A 131 8.17 2.29 -2.05
CA PHE A 131 9.45 1.64 -2.34
C PHE A 131 10.64 2.60 -2.34
N SER A 132 10.43 3.89 -2.61
CA SER A 132 11.49 4.90 -2.57
C SER A 132 11.82 5.35 -1.14
N HIS A 133 10.81 5.40 -0.26
CA HIS A 133 11.00 5.84 1.13
C HIS A 133 11.38 4.70 2.07
N PHE A 134 11.05 3.46 1.73
CA PHE A 134 11.27 2.31 2.60
C PHE A 134 12.76 2.12 2.96
N ASP A 135 13.00 1.84 4.23
CA ASP A 135 14.33 1.47 4.73
C ASP A 135 14.51 -0.05 4.64
N PHE A 136 15.35 -0.50 3.72
CA PHE A 136 15.67 -1.91 3.51
C PHE A 136 16.80 -2.42 4.40
N LEU A 137 17.13 -1.71 5.49
CA LEU A 137 18.25 -1.98 6.39
C LEU A 137 19.61 -1.85 5.70
N GLU A 138 20.70 -1.95 6.47
CA GLU A 138 22.08 -1.85 5.98
C GLU A 138 22.33 -0.54 5.20
N ASN A 139 21.73 0.57 5.66
CA ASN A 139 21.81 1.90 5.04
C ASN A 139 21.29 1.96 3.59
N ARG A 140 20.37 1.07 3.21
CA ARG A 140 19.74 1.04 1.87
C ARG A 140 18.34 1.63 1.95
N LYS A 141 18.24 2.96 1.95
CA LYS A 141 16.96 3.65 1.83
C LYS A 141 16.54 3.72 0.36
N GLY A 142 15.38 3.19 0.03
CA GLY A 142 14.82 3.19 -1.31
C GLY A 142 15.28 2.05 -2.21
N ILE A 143 14.40 1.66 -3.13
CA ILE A 143 14.61 0.53 -4.05
C ILE A 143 15.80 0.72 -5.00
N SER A 144 16.11 1.95 -5.44
CA SER A 144 17.25 2.21 -6.34
C SER A 144 18.57 1.87 -5.65
N ASN A 145 18.74 2.33 -4.41
CA ASN A 145 19.91 2.02 -3.58
C ASN A 145 19.98 0.53 -3.24
N LEU A 146 18.82 -0.09 -2.98
CA LEU A 146 18.75 -1.53 -2.74
C LEU A 146 19.21 -2.34 -3.97
N SER A 147 18.67 -2.02 -5.15
CA SER A 147 18.97 -2.70 -6.41
C SER A 147 20.47 -2.64 -6.73
N GLN A 148 21.06 -1.45 -6.61
CA GLN A 148 22.49 -1.26 -6.83
C GLN A 148 23.36 -1.95 -5.77
N SER A 149 22.92 -1.95 -4.51
CA SER A 149 23.63 -2.65 -3.44
C SER A 149 23.62 -4.17 -3.63
N LEU A 150 22.47 -4.75 -3.99
CA LEU A 150 22.29 -6.20 -4.03
C LEU A 150 22.68 -6.85 -5.34
N PHE A 151 22.43 -6.19 -6.47
CA PHE A 151 22.49 -6.80 -7.80
C PHE A 151 23.40 -6.03 -8.77
N LYS A 152 23.86 -4.83 -8.39
CA LYS A 152 24.66 -3.94 -9.27
C LYS A 152 23.92 -3.61 -10.58
N LYS A 153 22.62 -3.38 -10.48
CA LYS A 153 21.70 -3.16 -11.61
C LYS A 153 20.76 -1.99 -11.34
N ASP A 154 20.30 -1.36 -12.40
CA ASP A 154 19.13 -0.49 -12.35
C ASP A 154 17.85 -1.34 -12.23
N ILE A 155 16.80 -0.74 -11.67
CA ILE A 155 15.53 -1.45 -11.38
C ILE A 155 14.91 -2.04 -12.66
N LYS A 156 15.07 -1.34 -13.79
CA LYS A 156 14.58 -1.76 -15.11
C LYS A 156 15.25 -3.04 -15.64
N ASP A 157 16.44 -3.36 -15.15
CA ASP A 157 17.27 -4.49 -15.59
C ASP A 157 17.16 -5.71 -14.66
N LEU A 158 16.29 -5.62 -13.64
CA LEU A 158 16.08 -6.69 -12.68
C LEU A 158 15.29 -7.86 -13.29
N GLN A 159 15.75 -9.06 -12.97
CA GLN A 159 15.04 -10.30 -13.27
C GLN A 159 13.90 -10.53 -12.28
N SER A 160 12.90 -11.34 -12.65
CA SER A 160 11.73 -11.60 -11.79
C SER A 160 12.10 -12.17 -10.42
N ILE A 161 13.15 -12.99 -10.32
CA ILE A 161 13.63 -13.51 -9.04
C ILE A 161 14.28 -12.42 -8.16
N GLU A 162 14.95 -11.44 -8.76
CA GLU A 162 15.56 -10.31 -8.04
C GLU A 162 14.47 -9.34 -7.56
N MET A 163 13.46 -9.08 -8.40
CA MET A 163 12.27 -8.33 -7.99
C MET A 163 11.51 -9.04 -6.87
N ALA A 164 11.38 -10.37 -6.94
CA ALA A 164 10.79 -11.17 -5.87
C ALA A 164 11.59 -11.10 -4.56
N GLU A 165 12.92 -11.03 -4.62
CA GLU A 165 13.76 -10.82 -3.44
C GLU A 165 13.52 -9.43 -2.83
N ILE A 166 13.47 -8.37 -3.63
CA ILE A 166 13.15 -7.01 -3.18
C ILE A 166 11.78 -6.97 -2.51
N VAL A 167 10.74 -7.52 -3.16
CA VAL A 167 9.39 -7.57 -2.58
C VAL A 167 9.40 -8.39 -1.30
N SER A 168 10.10 -9.54 -1.25
CA SER A 168 10.20 -10.32 -0.01
C SER A 168 10.81 -9.52 1.14
N LEU A 169 11.83 -8.70 0.85
CA LEU A 169 12.45 -7.83 1.85
C LEU A 169 11.51 -6.71 2.28
N TYR A 170 10.75 -6.13 1.34
CA TYR A 170 9.70 -5.15 1.63
C TYR A 170 8.60 -5.74 2.55
N GLU A 171 8.20 -7.00 2.32
CA GLU A 171 7.20 -7.67 3.16
C GLU A 171 7.67 -7.86 4.62
N ASN A 172 8.94 -8.17 4.83
CA ASN A 172 9.53 -8.28 6.16
C ASN A 172 11.06 -8.08 6.12
N PRO A 173 11.55 -6.86 6.41
CA PRO A 173 12.95 -6.53 6.18
C PRO A 173 13.89 -7.30 7.11
N VAL A 174 13.48 -7.63 8.33
CA VAL A 174 14.32 -8.36 9.28
C VAL A 174 14.35 -9.86 8.96
N LYS A 175 13.19 -10.48 8.76
CA LYS A 175 13.10 -11.93 8.54
C LYS A 175 13.63 -12.35 7.17
N ASN A 176 13.49 -11.51 6.16
CA ASN A 176 13.89 -11.83 4.79
C ASN A 176 15.21 -11.15 4.38
N ASN A 177 15.98 -10.63 5.34
CA ASN A 177 17.33 -10.12 5.10
C ASN A 177 18.29 -11.28 4.81
N ARG A 178 18.88 -11.32 3.61
CA ARG A 178 19.84 -12.36 3.21
C ARG A 178 21.13 -12.40 4.04
N PHE A 179 21.55 -11.28 4.63
CA PHE A 179 22.73 -11.23 5.50
C PHE A 179 22.45 -11.78 6.89
N ARG A 180 21.18 -11.81 7.31
CA ARG A 180 20.76 -12.34 8.63
C ARG A 180 20.21 -13.76 8.51
N ASN A 181 19.36 -14.02 7.51
CA ASN A 181 18.61 -15.25 7.32
C ASN A 181 18.63 -15.69 5.82
N PRO A 182 19.78 -16.13 5.28
CA PRO A 182 19.96 -16.39 3.85
C PRO A 182 18.98 -17.43 3.29
N GLU A 183 18.82 -18.56 3.97
CA GLU A 183 17.92 -19.64 3.53
C GLU A 183 16.46 -19.19 3.48
N ARG A 184 16.03 -18.40 4.47
CA ARG A 184 14.68 -17.86 4.52
C ARG A 184 14.45 -16.83 3.42
N ALA A 185 15.40 -15.91 3.22
CA ALA A 185 15.34 -14.90 2.16
C ALA A 185 15.19 -15.57 0.79
N LYS A 186 16.05 -16.54 0.48
CA LYS A 186 16.03 -17.33 -0.75
C LYS A 186 14.71 -18.08 -0.92
N THR A 187 14.21 -18.73 0.13
CA THR A 187 12.95 -19.48 0.09
C THR A 187 11.76 -18.56 -0.17
N ARG A 188 11.69 -17.40 0.49
CA ARG A 188 10.59 -16.44 0.28
C ARG A 188 10.62 -15.83 -1.11
N ALA A 189 11.80 -15.43 -1.61
CA ALA A 189 11.95 -14.90 -2.96
C ALA A 189 11.52 -15.94 -4.02
N LYS A 190 11.96 -17.21 -3.87
CA LYS A 190 11.52 -18.31 -4.76
C LYS A 190 10.01 -18.51 -4.73
N PHE A 191 9.39 -18.50 -3.55
CA PHE A 191 7.94 -18.63 -3.41
C PHE A 191 7.21 -17.49 -4.14
N LEU A 192 7.61 -16.23 -3.93
CA LEU A 192 7.00 -15.09 -4.62
C LEU A 192 7.19 -15.16 -6.13
N ASN A 193 8.37 -15.57 -6.60
CA ASN A 193 8.61 -15.77 -8.04
C ASN A 193 7.74 -16.90 -8.62
N GLN A 194 7.47 -17.96 -7.85
CA GLN A 194 6.53 -19.02 -8.26
C GLN A 194 5.09 -18.51 -8.33
N VAL A 195 4.64 -17.72 -7.35
CA VAL A 195 3.31 -17.09 -7.38
C VAL A 195 3.17 -16.18 -8.61
N TYR A 196 4.17 -15.33 -8.85
CA TYR A 196 4.24 -14.49 -10.06
C TYR A 196 4.09 -15.31 -11.35
N ASN A 197 4.87 -16.38 -11.50
CA ASN A 197 4.82 -17.23 -12.68
C ASN A 197 3.47 -17.95 -12.85
N ASN A 198 2.83 -18.35 -11.74
CA ASN A 198 1.51 -18.96 -11.78
C ASN A 198 0.45 -17.96 -12.23
N ASN A 199 0.48 -16.73 -11.68
CA ASN A 199 -0.44 -15.66 -12.08
C ASN A 199 -0.24 -15.26 -13.55
N LEU A 200 1.02 -15.19 -14.02
CA LEU A 200 1.32 -14.97 -15.45
C LEU A 200 0.69 -16.01 -16.36
N LYS A 201 0.69 -17.29 -15.96
CA LYS A 201 0.09 -18.37 -16.75
C LYS A 201 -1.43 -18.29 -16.80
N ASN A 202 -2.06 -17.89 -15.70
CA ASN A 202 -3.51 -17.76 -15.61
C ASN A 202 -4.05 -16.55 -16.40
N ASN A 203 -3.20 -15.55 -16.66
CA ASN A 203 -3.55 -14.35 -17.41
C ASN A 203 -3.29 -14.48 -18.93
N LYS A 204 -2.77 -15.62 -19.40
CA LYS A 204 -2.58 -15.95 -20.81
C LYS A 204 -3.69 -16.89 -21.29
#